data_AF-A0A6L5TE68-F1
#
_entry.id   AF-A0A6L5TE68-F1
#
_cell.length_a   1.000
_cell.length_b   1.000
_cell.length_c   1.000
_cell.angle_alpha   90.00
_cell.angle_beta   90.00
_cell.angle_gamma   90.00
#
_symmetry.space_group_name_H-M   'P 1'
#
loop_
_entity.id
_entity.type
_entity.pdbx_description
1 polymer ?
#
loop_
_entity_poly.entity_id
_entity_poly.type
_entity_poly.pdbx_seq_one_letter_code
_entity_poly.pdbx_strand_id
1 'polypeptide(L)'
;MEMTYERAAEILDPEHREAYDSIEPVITACKMGMEALKKQIPAKVNLWENSQFGNCPYCNEVVYRPALLKSVHCFRCGQALNWED
;
A
#
# COMPACT_ATOMS: atom_id res chain seq x y z
N MET A 1 -3.27 13.96 -18.96
CA MET A 1 -3.89 14.25 -17.66
C MET A 1 -3.50 13.12 -16.74
N GLU A 2 -2.87 13.42 -15.61
CA GLU A 2 -2.43 12.40 -14.64
C GLU A 2 -3.66 11.80 -13.94
N MET A 3 -3.65 10.49 -13.69
CA MET A 3 -4.78 9.78 -13.07
C MET A 3 -4.83 10.08 -11.55
N THR A 4 -6.01 10.46 -11.04
CA THR A 4 -6.23 10.65 -9.59
C THR A 4 -6.63 9.34 -8.91
N TYR A 5 -6.52 9.28 -7.58
CA TYR A 5 -6.93 8.11 -6.80
C TYR A 5 -8.43 7.88 -6.83
N GLU A 6 -9.23 8.95 -6.73
CA GLU A 6 -10.69 8.88 -6.80
C GLU A 6 -11.13 8.34 -8.15
N ARG A 7 -10.49 8.81 -9.23
CA ARG A 7 -10.80 8.36 -10.58
C ARG A 7 -10.36 6.91 -10.81
N ALA A 8 -9.19 6.52 -10.31
CA ALA A 8 -8.76 5.12 -10.36
C ALA A 8 -9.72 4.22 -9.57
N ALA A 9 -10.20 4.66 -8.40
CA ALA A 9 -11.16 3.91 -7.59
C ALA A 9 -12.52 3.78 -8.28
N GLU A 10 -13.02 4.83 -8.91
CA GLU A 10 -14.24 4.78 -9.74
C GLU A 10 -14.10 3.78 -10.90
N ILE A 11 -12.99 3.82 -11.64
CA ILE A 11 -12.73 2.88 -12.75
C ILE A 11 -12.63 1.43 -12.27
N LEU A 12 -12.09 1.21 -11.05
CA LEU A 12 -11.93 -0.13 -10.47
C LEU A 12 -13.19 -0.67 -9.79
N ASP A 13 -14.24 0.13 -9.62
CA ASP A 13 -15.51 -0.32 -9.06
C ASP A 13 -16.19 -1.30 -10.05
N PRO A 14 -16.49 -2.55 -9.65
CA PRO A 14 -17.15 -3.53 -10.51
C PRO A 14 -18.52 -3.08 -11.06
N GLU A 15 -19.19 -2.16 -10.37
CA GLU A 15 -20.49 -1.62 -10.79
C GLU A 15 -20.36 -0.42 -11.74
N HIS A 16 -19.17 0.16 -11.87
CA HIS A 16 -18.92 1.30 -12.76
C HIS A 16 -19.09 0.89 -14.22
N ARG A 17 -19.79 1.75 -14.98
CA ARG A 17 -20.06 1.54 -16.40
C ARG A 17 -19.68 2.80 -17.17
N GLU A 18 -18.67 2.68 -17.99
CA GLU A 18 -18.22 3.75 -18.86
C GLU A 18 -17.69 3.18 -20.17
N ALA A 19 -18.08 3.81 -21.28
CA ALA A 19 -17.52 3.49 -22.58
C ALA A 19 -16.22 4.27 -22.76
N TYR A 20 -15.09 3.55 -22.76
CA TYR A 20 -13.78 4.15 -22.98
C TYR A 20 -13.40 4.10 -24.46
N ASP A 21 -12.82 5.20 -24.96
CA ASP A 21 -12.24 5.26 -26.32
C ASP A 21 -10.94 4.44 -26.43
N SER A 22 -10.34 4.04 -25.31
CA SER A 22 -9.14 3.21 -25.23
C SER A 22 -9.05 2.46 -23.89
N ILE A 23 -8.20 1.42 -23.82
CA ILE A 23 -7.98 0.63 -22.60
C ILE A 23 -7.02 1.31 -21.60
N GLU A 24 -6.32 2.37 -22.00
CA GLU A 24 -5.26 3.00 -21.19
C GLU A 24 -5.71 3.50 -19.80
N PRO A 25 -6.90 4.11 -19.63
CA PRO A 25 -7.38 4.50 -18.30
C PRO A 25 -7.56 3.28 -17.38
N VAL A 26 -8.11 2.18 -17.91
CA VAL A 26 -8.30 0.95 -17.14
C VAL A 26 -6.96 0.34 -16.74
N ILE A 27 -5.99 0.26 -17.66
CA ILE A 27 -4.64 -0.24 -17.34
C ILE A 27 -3.98 0.62 -16.26
N THR A 28 -4.09 1.95 -16.36
CA THR A 28 -3.50 2.87 -15.38
C THR A 28 -4.15 2.68 -14.00
N ALA A 29 -5.47 2.56 -13.95
CA ALA A 29 -6.19 2.30 -12.71
C ALA A 29 -5.80 0.93 -12.11
N CYS A 30 -5.72 -0.12 -12.92
CA CYS A 30 -5.26 -1.46 -12.50
C CYS A 30 -3.84 -1.45 -11.94
N LYS A 31 -2.91 -0.69 -12.54
CA LYS A 31 -1.55 -0.53 -12.00
C LYS A 31 -1.59 0.13 -10.62
N MET A 32 -2.35 1.20 -10.46
CA MET A 32 -2.50 1.88 -9.16
C MET A 32 -3.13 0.95 -8.10
N GLY A 33 -4.18 0.21 -8.48
CA GLY A 33 -4.83 -0.77 -7.61
C GLY A 33 -3.89 -1.91 -7.20
N MET A 34 -3.09 -2.43 -8.13
CA MET A 34 -2.10 -3.47 -7.84
C MET A 34 -1.04 -2.99 -6.85
N GLU A 35 -0.53 -1.76 -7.01
CA GLU A 35 0.43 -1.19 -6.05
C GLU A 35 -0.18 -0.98 -4.66
N ALA A 36 -1.46 -0.58 -4.59
CA ALA A 36 -2.19 -0.49 -3.31
C ALA A 36 -2.40 -1.86 -2.65
N LEU A 37 -2.73 -2.89 -3.42
CA LEU A 37 -2.89 -4.26 -2.93
C LEU A 37 -1.57 -4.86 -2.43
N LYS A 38 -0.46 -4.64 -3.15
CA LYS A 38 0.87 -5.08 -2.71
C LYS A 38 1.25 -4.54 -1.34
N LYS A 39 0.87 -3.29 -1.04
CA LYS A 39 1.09 -2.68 0.28
C LYS A 39 0.30 -3.36 1.40
N GLN A 40 -0.77 -4.10 1.10
CA GLN A 40 -1.51 -4.85 2.12
C GLN A 40 -0.88 -6.21 2.45
N ILE A 41 0.09 -6.67 1.66
CA ILE A 41 0.87 -7.88 1.96
C ILE A 41 1.91 -7.51 3.02
N PRO A 42 1.87 -8.08 4.24
CA PRO A 42 2.80 -7.72 5.31
C PRO A 42 4.25 -7.98 4.91
N ALA A 43 5.10 -6.96 5.05
CA ALA A 43 6.53 -7.05 4.78
C ALA A 43 7.32 -6.96 6.10
N LYS A 44 8.36 -7.79 6.24
CA LYS A 44 9.19 -7.83 7.45
C LYS A 44 9.84 -6.48 7.69
N VAL A 45 9.70 -5.96 8.91
CA VAL A 45 10.35 -4.71 9.33
C VAL A 45 11.87 -4.89 9.38
N ASN A 46 12.61 -3.86 8.94
CA ASN A 46 14.04 -3.79 9.15
C ASN A 46 14.31 -3.35 10.60
N LEU A 47 14.28 -4.32 11.53
CA LEU A 47 14.44 -4.09 12.96
C LEU A 47 15.84 -3.55 13.28
N TRP A 48 15.90 -2.62 14.23
CA TRP A 48 17.17 -2.22 14.83
C TRP A 48 17.54 -3.20 15.94
N GLU A 49 18.83 -3.43 16.14
CA GLU A 49 19.31 -4.38 17.14
C GLU A 49 18.83 -4.02 18.55
N ASN A 50 18.26 -5.00 19.26
CA ASN A 50 17.72 -4.86 20.63
C ASN A 50 16.74 -3.68 20.81
N SER A 51 15.99 -3.33 19.76
CA SER A 51 15.15 -2.14 19.72
C SER A 51 13.69 -2.46 19.45
N GLN A 52 12.82 -1.62 20.01
CA GLN A 52 11.39 -1.54 19.67
C GLN A 52 11.13 -0.76 18.37
N PHE A 53 12.20 -0.28 17.71
CA PHE A 53 12.14 0.49 16.48
C PHE A 53 12.72 -0.31 15.30
N GLY A 54 12.27 0.04 14.10
CA GLY A 54 12.85 -0.41 12.86
C GLY A 54 12.52 0.56 11.74
N ASN A 55 12.87 0.18 10.50
CA ASN A 55 12.45 0.92 9.31
C ASN A 55 11.41 0.15 8.51
N CYS A 56 10.45 0.88 7.96
CA CYS A 56 9.55 0.37 6.94
C CYS A 56 10.39 -0.15 5.76
N PRO A 57 10.19 -1.41 5.31
CA PRO A 57 11.00 -1.99 4.25
C PRO A 57 10.82 -1.32 2.88
N TYR A 58 9.75 -0.54 2.70
CA TYR A 58 9.44 0.12 1.43
C TYR A 58 9.92 1.58 1.36
N CYS A 59 9.62 2.40 2.37
CA CYS A 59 9.94 3.84 2.34
C CYS A 59 11.01 4.27 3.34
N ASN A 60 11.59 3.31 4.07
CA ASN A 60 12.61 3.51 5.09
C ASN A 60 12.20 4.42 6.27
N GLU A 61 10.92 4.72 6.41
CA GLU A 61 10.39 5.51 7.53
C GLU A 61 10.60 4.77 8.86
N VAL A 62 10.88 5.52 9.94
CA VAL A 62 10.99 4.93 11.28
C VAL A 62 9.61 4.43 11.72
N VAL A 63 9.57 3.18 12.16
CA VAL A 63 8.36 2.50 12.63
C VAL A 63 8.59 1.94 14.03
N TYR A 64 7.54 1.89 14.82
CA TYR A 64 7.57 1.42 16.21
C TYR A 64 6.79 0.11 16.34
N ARG A 65 7.39 -0.88 17.03
CA ARG A 65 6.79 -2.19 17.31
C ARG A 65 5.61 -1.98 18.26
N PRO A 66 4.36 -2.18 17.82
CA PRO A 66 3.20 -1.98 18.67
C PRO A 66 3.16 -3.05 19.78
N ALA A 67 2.82 -2.64 21.00
CA ALA A 67 2.76 -3.57 22.14
C ALA A 67 1.62 -4.61 22.04
N LEU A 68 0.53 -4.30 21.33
CA LEU A 68 -0.72 -5.08 21.34
C LEU A 68 -1.25 -5.46 19.95
N LEU A 69 -0.62 -4.99 18.86
CA LEU A 69 -1.13 -5.21 17.50
C LEU A 69 -0.19 -6.12 16.72
N LYS A 70 -0.72 -7.20 16.13
CA LYS A 70 0.09 -8.13 15.32
C LYS A 70 0.51 -7.55 13.96
N SER A 71 -0.28 -6.62 13.41
CA SER A 71 -0.02 -5.95 12.15
C SER A 71 -0.32 -4.47 12.29
N VAL A 72 0.65 -3.62 11.94
CA VAL A 72 0.48 -2.17 11.81
C VAL A 72 0.95 -1.75 10.44
N HIS A 73 0.31 -0.74 9.87
CA HIS A 73 0.73 -0.16 8.61
C HIS A 73 1.72 0.98 8.85
N CYS A 74 2.68 1.15 7.94
CA CYS A 74 3.56 2.30 7.92
C CYS A 74 2.71 3.57 7.69
N PHE A 75 2.74 4.52 8.63
CA PHE A 75 1.94 5.76 8.55
C PHE A 75 2.25 6.58 7.28
N ARG A 76 3.50 6.51 6.78
CA ARG A 76 3.93 7.32 5.64
C ARG A 76 3.54 6.75 4.29
N CYS A 77 3.65 5.44 4.10
CA CYS A 77 3.44 4.82 2.78
C CYS A 77 2.30 3.80 2.72
N GLY A 78 1.73 3.41 3.86
CA GLY A 78 0.64 2.44 3.95
C GLY A 78 1.04 0.96 3.87
N GLN A 79 2.35 0.65 3.81
CA GLN A 79 2.84 -0.73 3.80
C GLN A 79 2.46 -1.45 5.09
N ALA A 80 1.76 -2.58 5.01
CA ALA A 80 1.52 -3.50 6.11
C ALA A 80 2.86 -4.07 6.60
N LEU A 81 3.07 -4.07 7.91
CA LEU A 81 4.34 -4.43 8.53
C LEU A 81 4.19 -5.72 9.32
N ASN A 82 5.08 -6.68 9.03
CA ASN A 82 5.26 -7.88 9.82
C ASN A 82 6.37 -7.66 10.85
N TRP A 83 6.02 -7.86 12.12
CA TRP A 83 6.91 -7.72 13.27
C TRP A 83 7.35 -9.07 13.86
N GLU A 84 6.94 -10.19 13.26
CA GLU A 84 7.41 -11.52 13.63
C GLU A 84 8.89 -11.69 13.22
N ASP A 85 9.65 -12.41 14.05
CA ASP A 85 11.06 -12.72 13.82
C ASP A 85 11.22 -13.85 12.79
#